data_AF-A0A4Y2NY12-F1
#
_entry.id   AF-A0A4Y2NY12-F1
#
_cell.length_a   1.000
_cell.length_b   1.000
_cell.length_c   1.000
_cell.angle_alpha   90.00
_cell.angle_beta   90.00
_cell.angle_gamma   90.00
#
_symmetry.space_group_name_H-M   'P 1'
#
loop_
_entity.id
_entity.type
_entity.pdbx_description
1 polymer ?
#
loop_
_entity_poly.entity_id
_entity_poly.type
_entity_poly.pdbx_seq_one_letter_code
_entity_poly.pdbx_strand_id
1 'polypeptide(L)'
;MGHMEQVFEVSEPTVAYYMPHHGVLRPDSKSAPLRTVFDASCATSTGESLNSVLSNGGVIQDELFAILLRFRKNGIGLISDIKKMFRMIFINESQRDLLRIVWKESIDDSIKTCKMNRVVYGTTCAPYLAQRVLKQLVMDDGHNYPLAASAVSSDMYMDDLLTGAADIYSAKQLKEQLIALFRRGGMQWGTSAFFLFLNRFKMLRNEQ
;
A
#
# COMPACT_ATOMS: atom_id res chain seq x y z
N MET A 1 -9.63 -14.28 2.71
CA MET A 1 -8.84 -13.03 2.83
C MET A 1 -9.68 -11.74 2.85
N GLY A 2 -11.02 -11.76 2.81
CA GLY A 2 -11.85 -10.58 3.13
C GLY A 2 -11.58 -9.29 2.34
N HIS A 3 -10.89 -9.38 1.19
CA HIS A 3 -10.53 -8.22 0.37
C HIS A 3 -11.70 -7.73 -0.49
N MET A 4 -12.59 -8.65 -0.83
CA MET A 4 -13.82 -8.40 -1.57
C MET A 4 -14.92 -9.27 -1.00
N GLU A 5 -16.16 -8.84 -1.19
CA GLU A 5 -17.36 -9.60 -0.85
C GLU A 5 -18.31 -9.60 -2.04
N GLN A 6 -18.95 -10.75 -2.28
CA GLN A 6 -19.95 -10.87 -3.33
C GLN A 6 -21.23 -10.15 -2.90
N VAL A 7 -21.84 -9.43 -3.83
CA VAL A 7 -23.11 -8.73 -3.64
C VAL A 7 -24.25 -9.63 -4.13
N PHE A 8 -25.28 -9.79 -3.31
CA PHE A 8 -26.47 -10.60 -3.60
C PHE A 8 -27.77 -9.77 -3.60
N GLU A 9 -27.63 -8.44 -3.66
CA GLU A 9 -28.76 -7.51 -3.57
C GLU A 9 -29.68 -7.65 -4.78
N VAL A 10 -31.00 -7.60 -4.53
CA VAL A 10 -32.05 -7.71 -5.56
C VAL A 10 -32.18 -6.41 -6.36
N SER A 11 -31.76 -5.29 -5.80
CA SER A 11 -31.79 -3.96 -6.41
C SER A 11 -30.46 -3.25 -6.23
N GLU A 12 -30.02 -2.51 -7.26
CA GLU A 12 -28.82 -1.65 -7.18
C GLU A 12 -29.00 -0.50 -6.17
N PRO A 13 -27.94 -0.10 -5.46
CA PRO A 13 -27.97 1.08 -4.60
C PRO A 13 -28.12 2.35 -5.44
N THR A 14 -28.57 3.42 -4.81
CA THR A 14 -28.77 4.72 -5.46
C THR A 14 -27.47 5.28 -6.05
N VAL A 15 -26.33 5.00 -5.42
CA VAL A 15 -25.01 5.43 -5.88
C VAL A 15 -24.07 4.22 -5.87
N ALA A 16 -23.59 3.84 -7.05
CA ALA A 16 -22.59 2.81 -7.25
C ALA A 16 -21.65 3.17 -8.39
N TYR A 17 -20.42 2.65 -8.32
CA TYR A 17 -19.46 2.74 -9.40
C TYR A 17 -18.83 1.37 -9.65
N TYR A 18 -18.93 0.92 -10.91
CA TYR A 18 -18.36 -0.34 -11.38
C TYR A 18 -17.01 -0.08 -12.04
N MET A 19 -15.92 -0.38 -11.33
CA MET A 19 -14.56 -0.24 -11.85
C MET A 19 -14.28 -1.33 -12.91
N PRO A 20 -13.97 -0.94 -14.16
CA PRO A 20 -13.33 -1.86 -15.09
C PRO A 20 -12.01 -2.36 -14.52
N HIS A 21 -11.68 -3.60 -14.82
CA HIS A 21 -10.43 -4.19 -14.39
C HIS A 21 -9.93 -5.19 -15.42
N HIS A 22 -8.62 -5.36 -15.47
CA HIS A 22 -7.98 -6.34 -16.35
C HIS A 22 -6.74 -6.94 -15.70
N GLY A 23 -6.37 -8.13 -16.15
CA GLY A 23 -5.16 -8.82 -15.72
C GLY A 23 -3.96 -8.42 -16.57
N VAL A 24 -2.86 -8.02 -15.92
CA VAL A 24 -1.56 -7.82 -16.55
C VAL A 24 -0.65 -8.97 -16.17
N LEU A 25 -0.24 -9.76 -17.15
CA LEU A 25 0.73 -10.83 -16.99
C LEU A 25 2.14 -10.24 -16.93
N ARG A 26 2.90 -10.67 -15.92
CA ARG A 26 4.31 -10.32 -15.73
C ARG A 26 5.09 -11.62 -15.56
N PRO A 27 5.38 -12.34 -16.67
CA PRO A 27 6.00 -13.67 -16.62
C PRO A 27 7.35 -13.67 -15.90
N ASP A 28 8.08 -12.55 -15.92
CA ASP A 28 9.37 -12.40 -15.24
C ASP A 28 9.25 -12.16 -13.72
N SER A 29 8.04 -11.99 -13.19
CA SER A 29 7.80 -11.78 -11.75
C SER A 29 7.77 -13.11 -11.01
N LYS A 30 8.79 -13.36 -10.17
CA LYS A 30 8.86 -14.56 -9.31
C LYS A 30 7.74 -14.65 -8.25
N SER A 31 7.09 -13.54 -7.90
CA SER A 31 6.14 -13.47 -6.77
C SER A 31 4.70 -13.11 -7.15
N ALA A 32 4.47 -12.49 -8.32
CA ALA A 32 3.14 -12.09 -8.76
C ALA A 32 3.05 -12.07 -10.30
N PRO A 33 2.98 -13.26 -10.93
CA PRO A 33 2.93 -13.40 -12.40
C PRO A 33 1.66 -12.83 -13.03
N LEU A 34 0.58 -12.61 -12.26
CA LEU A 34 -0.62 -11.92 -12.69
C LEU A 34 -0.98 -10.80 -11.70
N ARG A 35 -1.19 -9.59 -12.20
CA ARG A 35 -1.67 -8.44 -11.41
C ARG A 35 -2.98 -7.91 -11.99
N THR A 36 -4.01 -7.80 -11.16
CA THR A 36 -5.23 -7.07 -11.53
C THR A 36 -4.98 -5.57 -11.44
N VAL A 37 -5.33 -4.85 -12.51
CA VAL A 37 -5.35 -3.39 -12.60
C VAL A 37 -6.81 -2.96 -12.60
N PHE A 38 -7.16 -2.04 -11.70
CA PHE A 38 -8.48 -1.42 -11.64
C PHE A 38 -8.39 -0.02 -12.23
N ASP A 39 -9.36 0.34 -13.08
CA ASP A 39 -9.44 1.65 -13.72
C ASP A 39 -10.56 2.47 -13.06
N ALA A 40 -10.18 3.36 -12.15
CA ALA A 40 -11.11 4.32 -11.53
C ALA A 40 -11.23 5.63 -12.33
N SER A 41 -10.53 5.74 -13.47
CA SER A 41 -10.57 6.91 -14.36
C SER A 41 -11.53 6.71 -15.53
N CYS A 42 -12.14 5.53 -15.66
CA CYS A 42 -13.13 5.25 -16.70
C CYS A 42 -14.41 6.06 -16.44
N ALA A 43 -14.84 6.84 -17.43
CA ALA A 43 -16.07 7.61 -17.35
C ALA A 43 -17.30 6.70 -17.39
N THR A 44 -18.29 7.00 -16.56
CA THR A 44 -19.60 6.33 -16.57
C THR A 44 -20.52 6.94 -17.63
N SER A 45 -21.76 6.44 -17.72
CA SER A 45 -22.81 7.05 -18.53
C SER A 45 -23.12 8.51 -18.18
N THR A 46 -22.70 8.98 -16.99
CA THR A 46 -22.83 10.38 -16.56
C THR A 46 -21.70 11.28 -17.08
N GLY A 47 -20.67 10.71 -17.73
CA GLY A 47 -19.47 11.44 -18.16
C GLY A 47 -18.40 11.58 -17.07
N GLU A 48 -18.74 11.30 -15.81
CA GLU A 48 -17.82 11.37 -14.67
C GLU A 48 -17.18 10.01 -14.38
N SER A 49 -15.92 10.06 -13.92
CA SER A 49 -15.16 8.91 -13.42
C SER A 49 -15.12 8.93 -11.89
N LEU A 50 -14.79 7.81 -11.26
CA LEU A 50 -14.62 7.81 -9.80
C LEU A 50 -13.48 8.77 -9.39
N ASN A 51 -12.39 8.81 -10.15
CA ASN A 51 -11.24 9.66 -9.88
C ASN A 51 -11.48 11.16 -10.06
N SER A 52 -12.47 11.58 -10.86
CA SER A 52 -12.85 13.00 -10.98
C SER A 52 -13.67 13.49 -9.80
N VAL A 53 -14.36 12.58 -9.09
CA VAL A 53 -15.19 12.91 -7.93
C VAL A 53 -14.44 12.74 -6.61
N LEU A 54 -13.52 11.76 -6.53
CA LEU A 54 -12.75 11.50 -5.31
C LEU A 54 -11.79 12.66 -4.97
N SER A 55 -11.85 13.10 -3.72
CA SER A 55 -10.86 14.03 -3.17
C SER A 55 -9.49 13.34 -3.04
N ASN A 56 -8.44 13.94 -3.60
CA ASN A 56 -7.08 13.38 -3.54
C ASN A 56 -6.48 13.40 -2.12
N GLY A 57 -6.99 14.27 -1.23
CA GLY A 57 -6.49 14.49 0.14
C GLY A 57 -5.18 15.30 0.23
N GLY A 58 -4.55 15.62 -0.91
CA GLY A 58 -3.28 16.32 -0.97
C GLY A 58 -2.05 15.43 -0.76
N VAL A 59 -0.86 16.02 -0.93
CA VAL A 59 0.42 15.34 -0.74
C VAL A 59 0.89 15.57 0.69
N ILE A 60 0.95 14.49 1.47
CA ILE A 60 1.46 14.50 2.85
C ILE A 60 2.88 13.92 2.95
N GLN A 61 3.43 13.42 1.84
CA GLN A 61 4.75 12.78 1.77
C GLN A 61 5.84 13.83 1.58
N ASP A 62 7.02 13.55 2.11
CA ASP A 62 8.21 14.29 1.74
C ASP A 62 8.58 14.02 0.28
N GLU A 63 9.22 15.01 -0.34
CA GLU A 63 9.77 14.87 -1.69
C GLU A 63 10.72 13.68 -1.77
N LEU A 64 10.60 12.87 -2.82
CA LEU A 64 11.44 11.69 -3.03
C LEU A 64 12.93 12.04 -2.97
N PHE A 65 13.30 13.22 -3.48
CA PHE A 65 14.68 13.71 -3.40
C PHE A 65 15.17 13.87 -1.95
N ALA A 66 14.34 14.43 -1.06
CA ALA A 66 14.68 14.57 0.36
C ALA A 66 14.82 13.21 1.06
N ILE A 67 13.92 12.26 0.74
CA ILE A 67 13.99 10.88 1.24
C ILE A 67 15.31 10.23 0.82
N LEU A 68 15.68 10.34 -0.46
CA LEU A 68 16.92 9.78 -0.99
C LEU A 68 18.18 10.41 -0.37
N LEU A 69 18.16 11.73 -0.09
CA LEU A 69 19.28 12.39 0.59
C LEU A 69 19.45 11.89 2.03
N ARG A 70 18.36 11.76 2.80
CA ARG A 70 18.41 11.18 4.15
C ARG A 70 18.88 9.73 4.13
N PHE A 71 18.34 8.94 3.20
CA PHE A 71 18.75 7.55 3.01
C PHE A 71 20.26 7.43 2.78
N ARG A 72 20.84 8.27 1.90
CA ARG A 72 22.29 8.28 1.59
C ARG A 72 23.19 8.67 2.76
N LYS A 73 22.68 9.38 3.77
CA LYS A 73 23.44 9.77 4.96
C LYS A 73 23.76 8.57 5.86
N ASN A 74 22.99 7.49 5.77
CA ASN A 74 23.15 6.33 6.64
C ASN A 74 24.37 5.49 6.23
N GLY A 75 25.10 4.96 7.22
CA GLY A 75 26.18 4.00 6.95
C GLY A 75 25.63 2.65 6.44
N ILE A 76 24.42 2.32 6.89
CA ILE A 76 23.68 1.11 6.59
C ILE A 76 22.25 1.48 6.19
N GLY A 77 21.87 1.18 4.94
CA GLY A 77 20.51 1.35 4.45
C GLY A 77 19.61 0.16 4.78
N LEU A 78 18.35 0.45 5.07
CA LEU A 78 17.24 -0.49 5.17
C LEU A 78 16.16 -0.09 4.17
N ILE A 79 15.87 -0.99 3.24
CA ILE A 79 14.77 -0.82 2.27
C ILE A 79 13.73 -1.89 2.55
N SER A 80 12.45 -1.51 2.53
CA SER A 80 11.35 -2.45 2.66
C SER A 80 10.15 -2.01 1.86
N ASP A 81 9.51 -2.98 1.20
CA ASP A 81 8.15 -2.85 0.66
C ASP A 81 7.19 -3.26 1.78
N ILE A 82 6.27 -2.38 2.16
CA ILE A 82 5.14 -2.73 3.03
C ILE A 82 4.15 -3.52 2.17
N LYS A 83 4.49 -4.80 1.95
CA LYS A 83 3.77 -5.72 1.07
C LYS A 83 2.27 -5.48 1.13
N LYS A 84 1.71 -4.95 0.05
CA LYS A 84 0.26 -4.78 -0.11
C LYS A 84 -0.37 -3.87 0.97
N MET A 85 0.31 -2.79 1.39
CA MET A 85 -0.18 -1.80 2.36
C MET A 85 -1.64 -1.39 2.11
N PHE A 86 -1.98 -1.05 0.85
CA PHE A 86 -3.35 -0.68 0.48
C PHE A 86 -4.37 -1.80 0.80
N ARG A 87 -3.97 -3.07 0.63
CA ARG A 87 -4.81 -4.24 0.95
C ARG A 87 -4.85 -4.58 2.44
N MET A 88 -4.24 -3.78 3.30
CA MET A 88 -4.37 -3.91 4.76
C MET A 88 -5.37 -2.88 5.32
N ILE A 89 -5.71 -1.85 4.54
CA ILE A 89 -6.59 -0.76 4.97
C ILE A 89 -8.02 -1.05 4.54
N PHE A 90 -8.94 -1.14 5.50
CA PHE A 90 -10.36 -1.29 5.21
C PHE A 90 -11.00 0.03 4.80
N ILE A 91 -11.91 -0.05 3.83
CA ILE A 91 -12.77 1.04 3.43
C ILE A 91 -14.05 0.99 4.28
N ASN A 92 -14.52 2.17 4.69
CA ASN A 92 -15.79 2.31 5.39
C ASN A 92 -16.93 1.70 4.55
N GLU A 93 -17.83 0.96 5.18
CA GLU A 93 -18.90 0.23 4.50
C GLU A 93 -19.76 1.10 3.59
N SER A 94 -20.04 2.35 4.00
CA SER A 94 -20.82 3.31 3.23
C SER A 94 -20.18 3.71 1.89
N GLN A 95 -18.88 3.45 1.71
CA GLN A 95 -18.13 3.83 0.51
C GLN A 95 -17.83 2.64 -0.40
N ARG A 96 -18.12 1.40 0.02
CA ARG A 96 -17.73 0.19 -0.73
C ARG A 96 -18.48 0.03 -2.04
N ASP A 97 -19.68 0.61 -2.17
CA ASP A 97 -20.46 0.58 -3.41
C ASP A 97 -19.87 1.43 -4.53
N LEU A 98 -18.96 2.35 -4.19
CA LEU A 98 -18.13 3.07 -5.16
C LEU A 98 -16.97 2.23 -5.69
N LEU A 99 -16.74 1.04 -5.11
CA LEU A 99 -15.63 0.15 -5.45
C LEU A 99 -16.15 -1.21 -5.93
N ARG A 100 -17.26 -1.24 -6.67
CA ARG A 100 -17.82 -2.47 -7.24
C ARG A 100 -17.02 -2.91 -8.46
N ILE A 101 -16.99 -4.22 -8.68
CA ILE A 101 -16.46 -4.87 -9.88
C ILE A 101 -17.42 -5.97 -10.30
N VAL A 102 -17.40 -6.29 -11.60
CA VAL A 102 -17.95 -7.54 -12.11
C VAL A 102 -16.87 -8.62 -12.10
N TRP A 103 -17.21 -9.86 -11.82
CA TRP A 103 -16.26 -10.97 -11.81
C TRP A 103 -16.86 -12.22 -12.45
N LYS A 104 -16.02 -12.98 -13.16
CA LYS A 104 -16.40 -14.19 -13.86
C LYS A 104 -15.24 -15.18 -13.81
N GLU A 105 -15.49 -16.43 -13.41
CA GLU A 105 -14.45 -17.45 -13.23
C GLU A 105 -14.11 -18.15 -14.56
N SER A 106 -15.12 -18.52 -15.34
CA SER A 106 -15.00 -19.05 -16.70
C SER A 106 -15.88 -18.27 -17.69
N ILE A 107 -15.58 -18.33 -18.99
CA ILE A 107 -16.35 -17.68 -20.08
C ILE A 107 -17.83 -18.10 -20.07
N ASP A 108 -18.17 -19.26 -19.52
CA ASP A 108 -19.53 -19.77 -19.49
C ASP A 108 -20.29 -19.42 -18.20
N ASP A 109 -19.60 -18.92 -17.17
CA ASP A 109 -20.22 -18.63 -15.88
C ASP A 109 -21.11 -17.38 -15.91
N SER A 110 -22.09 -17.35 -14.99
CA SER A 110 -22.84 -16.12 -14.71
C SER A 110 -21.92 -15.03 -14.15
N ILE A 111 -22.15 -13.78 -14.55
CA ILE A 111 -21.43 -12.63 -14.00
C ILE A 111 -21.82 -12.47 -12.52
N LYS A 112 -20.81 -12.32 -11.66
CA LYS A 112 -20.97 -12.01 -10.24
C LYS A 112 -20.62 -10.55 -10.01
N THR A 113 -21.34 -9.88 -9.12
CA THR A 113 -20.96 -8.55 -8.63
C THR A 113 -20.22 -8.70 -7.31
N CYS A 114 -19.08 -8.02 -7.18
CA CYS A 114 -18.30 -7.96 -5.96
C CYS A 114 -18.02 -6.51 -5.58
N LYS A 115 -17.93 -6.21 -4.29
CA LYS A 115 -17.42 -4.92 -3.79
C LYS A 115 -16.08 -5.10 -3.09
N MET A 116 -15.18 -4.15 -3.29
CA MET A 116 -13.87 -4.14 -2.64
C MET A 116 -14.00 -3.59 -1.21
N ASN A 117 -13.49 -4.33 -0.24
CA ASN A 117 -13.57 -3.97 1.17
C ASN A 117 -12.40 -3.09 1.63
N ARG A 118 -11.43 -2.85 0.75
CA ARG A 118 -10.11 -2.31 1.10
C ARG A 118 -9.64 -1.34 0.03
N VAL A 119 -8.66 -0.50 0.38
CA VAL A 119 -8.13 0.51 -0.54
C VAL A 119 -7.64 -0.15 -1.82
N VAL A 120 -8.14 0.34 -2.95
CA VAL A 120 -7.84 -0.17 -4.29
C VAL A 120 -6.82 0.75 -4.95
N TYR A 121 -5.73 0.15 -5.45
CA TYR A 121 -4.77 0.87 -6.27
C TYR A 121 -5.42 1.34 -7.57
N GLY A 122 -5.13 2.57 -8.00
CA GLY A 122 -5.74 3.21 -9.16
C GLY A 122 -6.76 4.28 -8.81
N THR A 123 -7.18 4.36 -7.53
CA THR A 123 -8.00 5.48 -7.03
C THR A 123 -7.13 6.68 -6.64
N THR A 124 -7.57 7.90 -6.93
CA THR A 124 -6.83 9.15 -6.68
C THR A 124 -6.47 9.33 -5.20
N CYS A 125 -7.33 8.88 -4.28
CA CYS A 125 -7.15 9.05 -2.85
C CYS A 125 -6.28 7.95 -2.19
N ALA A 126 -5.98 6.84 -2.90
CA ALA A 126 -5.25 5.71 -2.32
C ALA A 126 -3.93 6.10 -1.64
N PRO A 127 -3.05 6.94 -2.25
CA PRO A 127 -1.79 7.33 -1.64
C PRO A 127 -1.99 8.09 -0.33
N TYR A 128 -2.92 9.05 -0.33
CA TYR A 128 -3.24 9.84 0.85
C TYR A 128 -3.76 8.95 1.97
N LEU A 129 -4.73 8.07 1.68
CA LEU A 129 -5.32 7.17 2.68
C LEU A 129 -4.26 6.31 3.34
N ALA A 130 -3.33 5.76 2.56
CA ALA A 130 -2.29 4.91 3.10
C ALA A 130 -1.33 5.68 4.02
N GLN A 131 -0.87 6.86 3.60
CA GLN A 131 0.00 7.69 4.43
C GLN A 131 -0.71 8.21 5.68
N ARG A 132 -2.00 8.56 5.58
CA ARG A 132 -2.77 9.01 6.74
C ARG A 132 -2.92 7.92 7.79
N VAL A 133 -3.07 6.66 7.37
CA VAL A 133 -3.08 5.49 8.26
C VAL A 133 -1.72 5.29 8.93
N LEU A 134 -0.62 5.39 8.19
CA LEU A 134 0.72 5.31 8.79
C LEU A 134 0.98 6.43 9.80
N LYS A 135 0.56 7.66 9.48
CA LYS A 135 0.62 8.78 10.42
C LYS A 135 -0.22 8.52 11.66
N GLN A 136 -1.41 7.95 11.52
CA GLN A 136 -2.24 7.59 12.67
C GLN A 136 -1.56 6.53 13.53
N LEU A 137 -0.98 5.50 12.92
CA LEU A 137 -0.23 4.46 13.63
C LEU A 137 0.93 5.05 14.45
N VAL A 138 1.67 6.02 13.89
CA VAL A 138 2.73 6.72 14.61
C VAL A 138 2.18 7.57 15.75
N MET A 139 1.04 8.25 15.56
CA MET A 139 0.39 9.03 16.62
C MET A 139 -0.07 8.13 17.79
N ASP A 140 -0.64 6.97 17.48
CA ASP A 140 -1.25 6.07 18.46
C ASP A 140 -0.19 5.27 19.24
N ASP A 141 0.75 4.63 18.54
CA ASP A 141 1.71 3.68 19.14
C ASP A 141 3.19 4.13 19.03
N GLY A 142 3.49 5.18 18.27
CA GLY A 142 4.87 5.57 17.94
C GLY A 142 5.72 6.00 19.13
N HIS A 143 5.09 6.46 20.22
CA HIS A 143 5.79 6.81 21.47
C HIS A 143 6.57 5.62 22.07
N ASN A 144 6.13 4.38 21.83
CA ASN A 144 6.82 3.17 22.28
C ASN A 144 8.00 2.77 21.38
N TYR A 145 8.06 3.33 20.16
CA TYR A 145 8.99 2.91 19.11
C TYR A 145 9.61 4.13 18.40
N PRO A 146 10.40 4.96 19.11
CA PRO A 146 10.83 6.27 18.62
C PRO A 146 11.65 6.22 17.31
N LEU A 147 12.48 5.20 17.11
CA LEU A 147 13.27 5.05 15.87
C LEU A 147 12.35 4.73 14.68
N ALA A 148 11.40 3.81 14.89
CA ALA A 148 10.42 3.46 13.87
C ALA A 148 9.47 4.62 13.58
N ALA A 149 9.00 5.33 14.60
CA ALA A 149 8.14 6.50 14.46
C ALA A 149 8.80 7.59 13.60
N SER A 150 10.08 7.87 13.85
CA SER A 150 10.85 8.84 13.05
C SER A 150 11.00 8.39 11.60
N ALA A 151 11.37 7.11 11.38
CA ALA A 151 11.55 6.55 10.06
C ALA A 151 10.23 6.50 9.26
N VAL A 152 9.14 6.02 9.85
CA VAL A 152 7.83 5.95 9.18
C VAL A 152 7.29 7.35 8.84
N SER A 153 7.58 8.34 9.67
CA SER A 153 7.14 9.72 9.42
C SER A 153 7.89 10.41 8.29
N SER A 154 9.16 10.07 8.09
CA SER A 154 10.07 10.86 7.23
C SER A 154 10.55 10.10 6.01
N ASP A 155 10.64 8.78 6.06
CA ASP A 155 11.38 7.98 5.06
C ASP A 155 10.46 7.09 4.20
N MET A 156 9.15 7.24 4.35
CA MET A 156 8.13 6.55 3.55
C MET A 156 7.91 7.27 2.22
N TYR A 157 8.04 6.52 1.13
CA TYR A 157 7.61 6.92 -0.20
C TYR A 157 6.57 5.92 -0.71
N MET A 158 5.30 6.32 -0.76
CA MET A 158 4.18 5.42 -1.11
C MET A 158 4.19 4.16 -0.22
N ASP A 159 4.38 2.97 -0.79
CA ASP A 159 4.50 1.69 -0.12
C ASP A 159 5.94 1.27 0.24
N ASP A 160 6.94 2.05 -0.16
CA ASP A 160 8.35 1.81 0.12
C ASP A 160 8.86 2.62 1.32
N LEU A 161 9.57 1.95 2.24
CA LEU A 161 10.38 2.61 3.28
C LEU A 161 11.86 2.58 2.87
N LEU A 162 12.48 3.75 2.80
CA LEU A 162 13.91 3.91 2.53
C LEU A 162 14.61 4.61 3.71
N THR A 163 14.98 3.85 4.73
CA THR A 163 15.58 4.38 5.96
C THR A 163 16.96 3.76 6.22
N GLY A 164 17.55 4.00 7.39
CA GLY A 164 18.82 3.40 7.74
C GLY A 164 19.37 3.89 9.08
N ALA A 165 20.59 3.48 9.37
CA ALA A 165 21.32 3.91 10.55
C ALA A 165 22.83 4.04 10.26
N ALA A 166 23.57 4.63 11.21
CA ALA A 166 25.02 4.79 11.09
C ALA A 166 25.78 3.45 11.17
N ASP A 167 25.26 2.49 11.94
CA ASP A 167 25.92 1.23 12.27
C ASP A 167 24.94 0.05 12.39
N ILE A 168 25.47 -1.17 12.48
CA ILE A 168 24.69 -2.41 12.44
C ILE A 168 23.83 -2.63 13.67
N TYR A 169 24.25 -2.12 14.84
CA TYR A 169 23.50 -2.25 16.08
C TYR A 169 22.25 -1.36 16.02
N SER A 170 22.44 -0.09 15.65
CA SER A 170 21.35 0.87 15.45
C SER A 170 20.39 0.41 14.35
N ALA A 171 20.90 -0.16 13.25
CA ALA A 171 20.05 -0.71 12.19
C ALA A 171 19.20 -1.91 12.64
N LYS A 172 19.75 -2.80 13.48
CA LYS A 172 19.00 -3.92 14.06
C LYS A 172 17.88 -3.42 14.98
N GLN A 173 18.17 -2.47 15.86
CA GLN A 173 17.16 -1.87 16.73
C GLN A 173 16.05 -1.18 15.94
N LEU A 174 16.40 -0.41 14.91
CA LEU A 174 15.43 0.22 14.02
C LEU A 174 14.53 -0.82 13.35
N LYS A 175 15.10 -1.91 12.82
CA LYS A 175 14.33 -3.02 12.24
C LYS A 175 13.37 -3.65 13.24
N GLU A 176 13.81 -3.92 14.46
CA GLU A 176 12.97 -4.52 15.51
C GLU A 176 11.81 -3.61 15.91
N GLN A 177 12.09 -2.31 16.08
CA GLN A 177 11.05 -1.31 16.35
C GLN A 177 10.06 -1.18 15.20
N LEU A 178 10.52 -1.22 13.93
CA LEU A 178 9.64 -1.19 12.76
C LEU A 178 8.69 -2.39 12.78
N ILE A 179 9.23 -3.61 12.96
CA ILE A 179 8.42 -4.83 13.05
C ILE A 179 7.38 -4.72 14.17
N ALA A 180 7.77 -4.21 15.34
CA ALA A 180 6.87 -4.06 16.48
C ALA A 180 5.77 -3.03 16.21
N LEU A 181 6.11 -1.84 15.70
CA LEU A 181 5.16 -0.78 15.38
C LEU A 181 4.14 -1.23 14.33
N PHE A 182 4.58 -1.84 13.22
CA PHE A 182 3.67 -2.30 12.17
C PHE A 182 2.73 -3.42 12.63
N ARG A 183 3.17 -4.28 13.57
CA ARG A 183 2.30 -5.28 14.18
C ARG A 183 1.14 -4.65 14.96
N ARG A 184 1.32 -3.48 15.57
CA ARG A 184 0.24 -2.75 16.27
C ARG A 184 -0.87 -2.34 15.32
N GLY A 185 -0.50 -1.92 14.10
CA GLY A 185 -1.44 -1.59 13.03
C GLY A 185 -2.01 -2.80 12.28
N GLY A 186 -1.75 -4.03 12.72
CA GLY A 186 -2.16 -5.25 12.02
C GLY A 186 -1.48 -5.45 10.66
N MET A 187 -0.39 -4.73 10.40
CA MET A 187 0.34 -4.78 9.14
C MET A 187 1.47 -5.81 9.21
N GLN A 188 1.58 -6.63 8.17
CA GLN A 188 2.70 -7.58 8.05
C GLN A 188 3.91 -6.88 7.45
N TRP A 189 4.93 -6.67 8.27
CA TRP A 189 6.23 -6.16 7.82
C TRP A 189 7.02 -7.24 7.09
N GLY A 190 7.11 -7.14 5.76
CA GLY A 190 7.90 -8.04 4.93
C GLY A 190 9.34 -7.55 4.80
N THR A 191 10.23 -7.91 5.71
CA THR A 191 11.65 -7.58 5.54
C THR A 191 12.23 -8.32 4.34
N SER A 192 12.33 -7.65 3.20
CA SER A 192 13.48 -7.81 2.31
C SER A 192 14.56 -6.86 2.81
N ALA A 193 15.06 -7.06 4.04
CA ALA A 193 16.08 -6.20 4.60
C ALA A 193 17.38 -6.40 3.83
N PHE A 194 17.58 -5.60 2.79
CA PHE A 194 18.87 -5.47 2.14
C PHE A 194 19.72 -4.57 3.02
N PHE A 195 20.70 -5.13 3.71
CA PHE A 195 21.77 -4.32 4.29
C PHE A 195 22.61 -3.76 3.14
N LEU A 196 22.31 -2.53 2.75
CA LEU A 196 23.10 -1.78 1.78
C LEU A 196 24.16 -1.00 2.55
N PHE A 197 25.42 -1.43 2.45
CA PHE A 197 26.55 -0.61 2.87
C PHE A 197 26.77 0.48 1.82
N LEU A 198 26.39 1.73 2.15
CA LEU A 198 26.38 2.81 1.17
C LEU A 198 27.79 3.29 0.76
N ASN A 199 28.82 3.01 1.57
CA ASN A 199 30.22 3.37 1.26
C ASN A 199 30.95 2.40 0.31
N ARG A 200 30.37 1.23 0.02
CA ARG A 200 30.80 0.30 -1.04
C ARG A 200 29.55 -0.45 -1.48
N PHE A 201 28.99 -0.14 -2.64
CA PHE A 201 27.84 -0.87 -3.21
C PHE A 201 28.11 -2.38 -3.25
N LYS A 202 27.79 -3.07 -2.16
CA LYS A 202 27.86 -4.52 -2.02
C LYS A 202 26.58 -4.93 -1.30
N MET A 203 25.61 -5.40 -2.09
CA MET A 203 24.43 -6.07 -1.56
C MET A 203 24.88 -7.39 -0.94
N LEU A 204 24.77 -7.53 0.37
CA LEU A 204 24.83 -8.84 1.01
C LEU A 204 23.40 -9.38 1.09
N ARG A 205 23.14 -10.45 0.33
CA ARG A 205 21.92 -11.26 0.50
C ARG A 205 22.08 -12.05 1.79
N ASN A 206 21.11 -11.97 2.70
CA ASN A 206 20.99 -12.96 3.76
C ASN A 206 20.55 -14.27 3.10
N GLU A 207 21.48 -15.20 2.98
CA GLU A 207 21.17 -16.62 2.85
C GLU A 207 20.79 -17.13 4.25
N GLN A 208 19.48 -17.35 4.44
CA GLN A 208 18.93 -18.34 5.35
C GLN A 208 17.81 -19.08 4.63
#